data_AF-A0A2T3ZV98-F1
#
_entry.id   AF-A0A2T3ZV98-F1
#
_cell.length_a   1.000
_cell.length_b   1.000
_cell.length_c   1.000
_cell.angle_alpha   90.00
_cell.angle_beta   90.00
_cell.angle_gamma   90.00
#
_symmetry.space_group_name_H-M   'P 1'
#
loop_
_entity.id
_entity.type
_entity.pdbx_description
1 polymer ?
#
loop_
_entity_poly.entity_id
_entity_poly.type
_entity_poly.pdbx_seq_one_letter_code
_entity_poly.pdbx_strand_id
1 'polypeptide(L)' 'MPMIYGEGRNAFTRLQEEIVKQTQDDSLFAWRVSEESASEGPYRGLFASSPKELASEV' A
#
# COMPACT_ATOMS: atom_id res chain seq x y z
N MET A 1 12.04 5.29 -11.12
CA MET A 1 11.22 6.40 -10.58
C MET A 1 12.10 7.44 -9.91
N PRO A 2 11.99 8.74 -10.25
CA PRO A 2 12.51 9.80 -9.39
C PRO A 2 11.59 9.95 -8.17
N MET A 3 12.15 9.88 -6.97
CA MET A 3 11.41 10.13 -5.73
C MET A 3 11.00 11.61 -5.68
N ILE A 4 9.69 11.87 -5.66
CA ILE A 4 9.18 13.23 -5.46
C ILE A 4 9.16 13.50 -3.96
N TYR A 5 10.10 14.32 -3.50
CA TYR A 5 10.13 14.80 -2.12
C TYR A 5 8.86 15.62 -1.85
N GLY A 6 8.11 15.25 -0.81
CA GLY A 6 6.87 15.92 -0.40
C GLY A 6 5.61 15.07 -0.48
N GLU A 7 5.68 13.85 -1.02
CA GLU A 7 4.48 12.99 -1.17
C GLU A 7 4.02 12.32 0.13
N GLY A 8 4.87 12.25 1.16
CA GLY A 8 4.51 11.66 2.46
C GLY A 8 3.93 10.25 2.31
N ARG A 9 2.70 10.05 2.79
CA ARG A 9 1.97 8.76 2.71
C ARG A 9 1.61 8.33 1.28
N ASN A 10 1.56 9.24 0.32
CA ASN A 10 1.20 8.93 -1.07
C ASN A 10 2.36 8.29 -1.87
N ALA A 11 3.60 8.42 -1.39
CA ALA A 11 4.76 7.82 -2.04
C ALA A 11 4.64 6.29 -2.11
N PHE A 12 4.04 5.68 -1.07
CA PHE A 12 3.85 4.24 -1.00
C PHE A 12 2.81 3.72 -1.99
N THR A 13 1.70 4.46 -2.16
CA THR A 13 0.67 4.14 -3.16
C THR A 13 1.24 4.21 -4.58
N ARG A 14 2.01 5.27 -4.90
CA ARG A 14 2.66 5.40 -6.21
C ARG A 14 3.66 4.27 -6.49
N LEU A 15 4.35 3.78 -5.45
CA LEU A 15 5.22 2.61 -5.59
C LEU A 15 4.41 1.39 -6.02
N GLN A 16 3.29 1.10 -5.34
CA GLN A 16 2.42 -0.02 -5.69
C GLN A 16 1.87 0.11 -7.12
N GLU A 17 1.40 1.30 -7.51
CA GLU A 17 0.91 1.56 -8.88
C GLU A 17 1.94 1.26 -9.96
N GLU A 18 3.19 1.67 -9.75
CA GLU A 18 4.25 1.45 -10.73
C GLU A 18 4.74 0.01 -10.75
N ILE A 19 4.67 -0.71 -9.62
CA ILE A 19 4.92 -2.15 -9.61
C ILE A 19 3.81 -2.86 -10.40
N VAL A 20 2.52 -2.53 -10.22
CA VAL A 20 1.42 -3.09 -11.02
C VAL A 20 1.59 -2.80 -12.51
N LYS A 21 2.06 -1.61 -12.89
CA LYS A 21 2.32 -1.26 -14.29
C LYS A 21 3.46 -2.07 -14.90
N GLN A 22 4.49 -2.39 -14.12
CA GLN A 22 5.68 -3.11 -14.60
C GLN A 22 5.56 -4.64 -14.45
N THR A 23 4.76 -5.11 -13.49
CA THR A 23 4.63 -6.50 -13.08
C THR A 23 3.17 -6.85 -12.80
N GLN A 24 2.67 -7.92 -13.39
CA GLN A 24 1.37 -8.51 -13.02
C GLN A 24 1.53 -9.42 -11.81
N ASP A 25 1.77 -8.82 -10.65
CA ASP A 25 1.88 -9.54 -9.38
C ASP A 25 0.65 -9.25 -8.50
N ASP A 26 -0.18 -10.27 -8.28
CA ASP A 26 -1.40 -10.17 -7.49
C ASP A 26 -1.13 -10.09 -5.98
N SER A 27 0.09 -10.38 -5.51
CA SER A 27 0.46 -10.28 -4.09
C SER A 27 0.36 -8.85 -3.56
N LEU A 28 0.40 -7.85 -4.45
CA LEU A 28 0.16 -6.45 -4.12
C LEU A 28 -1.24 -6.19 -3.56
N PHE A 29 -2.22 -7.06 -3.85
CA PHE A 29 -3.58 -6.96 -3.31
C PHE A 29 -3.80 -7.84 -2.08
N ALA A 30 -2.81 -8.62 -1.66
CA ALA A 30 -2.89 -9.55 -0.53
C ALA A 30 -2.58 -8.90 0.84
N TRP A 31 -2.79 -7.58 0.97
CA TRP A 31 -2.56 -6.85 2.22
C TRP A 31 -3.73 -7.03 3.20
N ARG A 32 -3.45 -6.83 4.49
CA ARG A 32 -4.46 -6.89 5.55
C ARG A 32 -4.48 -5.64 6.38
N VAL A 33 -5.67 -5.29 6.84
CA VAL A 33 -5.88 -4.18 7.78
C VAL A 33 -5.15 -4.51 9.09
N SER A 34 -4.21 -3.64 9.47
CA SER A 34 -3.61 -3.71 10.81
C SER A 34 -4.56 -3.12 11.86
N GLU A 35 -4.43 -3.52 13.13
CA GLU A 35 -5.25 -2.96 14.22
C GLU A 35 -5.15 -1.43 14.31
N GLU A 36 -3.97 -0.89 13.99
CA GLU A 36 -3.70 0.56 13.95
C GLU A 36 -4.54 1.25 12.86
N SER A 37 -4.59 0.64 11.68
CA SER A 37 -5.31 1.15 10.51
C SER A 37 -6.82 0.85 10.55
N ALA A 38 -7.27 -0.07 11.40
CA ALA A 38 -8.69 -0.35 11.61
C ALA A 38 -9.44 0.85 12.21
N SER A 39 -8.71 1.72 12.93
CA SER A 39 -9.26 2.95 13.52
C SER A 39 -9.55 4.06 12.49
N GLU A 40 -9.00 3.96 11.27
CA GLU A 40 -9.15 4.97 10.21
C GLU A 40 -10.49 4.88 9.46
N GLY A 41 -11.32 3.89 9.78
CA GLY A 41 -12.67 3.72 9.25
C GLY A 41 -12.85 2.49 8.35
N PRO A 42 -14.10 2.18 7.96
CA PRO A 42 -14.43 0.93 7.28
C PRO A 42 -14.09 0.92 5.78
N TYR A 43 -13.79 2.08 5.20
CA TYR A 43 -13.53 2.22 3.77
C TYR A 43 -12.05 2.17 3.47
N ARG A 44 -11.65 1.26 2.58
CA ARG A 44 -10.26 1.08 2.17
C ARG A 44 -10.15 1.13 0.64
N GLY A 45 -9.01 1.63 0.16
CA GLY A 45 -8.67 1.64 -1.26
C GLY A 45 -8.19 0.27 -1.74
N LEU A 46 -7.81 0.18 -3.02
CA LEU A 46 -7.28 -1.05 -3.64
C LEU A 46 -5.88 -1.42 -3.11
N PHE A 47 -5.09 -0.43 -2.72
CA PHE A 47 -3.71 -0.58 -2.27
C PHE A 47 -3.57 -0.45 -0.76
N ALA A 48 -2.53 -1.08 -0.22
CA ALA A 48 -2.15 -0.95 1.18
C ALA A 48 -1.80 0.50 1.51
N SER A 49 -2.24 0.99 2.66
CA SER A 49 -1.97 2.35 3.10
C SER A 49 -0.58 2.49 3.75
N SER A 50 0.02 1.37 4.18
CA SER A 50 1.38 1.32 4.69
C SER A 50 2.09 -0.02 4.40
N PRO A 51 3.43 -0.06 4.43
CA PRO A 51 4.20 -1.31 4.25
C PRO A 51 3.86 -2.39 5.29
N LYS A 52 3.45 -2.00 6.50
CA LYS A 52 3.15 -2.94 7.60
C LYS A 52 1.93 -3.82 7.30
N GLU A 53 1.00 -3.33 6.49
CA GLU A 53 -0.19 -4.08 6.06
C GLU A 53 0.12 -5.16 5.01
N LEU A 54 1.18 -4.93 4.21
CA LEU A 54 1.71 -5.92 3.28
C LEU A 54 2.55 -6.98 4.00
N ALA A 55 3.25 -6.58 5.05
CA ALA A 55 4.07 -7.46 5.87
C ALA A 55 3.29 -8.19 6.98
N SER A 56 1.94 -8.16 6.98
CA SER A 56 1.16 -8.74 8.07
C SER A 56 1.51 -10.22 8.24
N GLU A 57 2.18 -10.53 9.34
CA GLU A 57 2.66 -11.85 9.71
C GLU A 57 1.56 -12.90 9.60
N VAL A 58 1.93 -14.04 8.99
CA VAL A 58 1.20 -15.30 9.09
C VAL A 58 1.42 -15.86 10.49
#